data_AF-A0A2J1DZ19-F1
#
_entry.id   AF-A0A2J1DZ19-F1
#
_cell.length_a   1.000
_cell.length_b   1.000
_cell.length_c   1.000
_cell.angle_alpha   90.00
_cell.angle_beta   90.00
_cell.angle_gamma   90.00
#
_symmetry.space_group_name_H-M   'P 1'
#
loop_
_entity.id
_entity.type
_entity.pdbx_description
1 polymer ?
#
loop_
_entity_poly.entity_id
_entity_poly.type
_entity_poly.pdbx_seq_one_letter_code
_entity_poly.pdbx_strand_id
1 'polypeptide(L)'
;METAPATTTGLPLSAILAIFFSFIIGIVFGGMALFVFRGFIMNRQLRIAQRKATKMLADSKLEAKDVLVEAKREADKTRNSAETELKERRSELAKQENRVIQKTEALDRKLENLEQREQSLTNREKSIDETQSQIEEIRENELKRLEEVANMTTEQAKTSLLEMLEGEMQQETSRRLREWEIKIKAEADEKAREVVSQAIQRCASDVVTETTTNVVPLPSDEMKGRLIGREGRNIRALEQATGVDLIIDDTPEAVTISSFDP
;
A
#
# COMPACT_ATOMS: atom_id res chain seq x y z
N MET A 1 -168.72 -11.71 -22.88
CA MET A 1 -168.18 -11.92 -24.24
C MET A 1 -166.80 -12.47 -24.04
N GLU A 2 -166.42 -13.68 -24.43
CA GLU A 2 -167.00 -14.66 -25.34
C GLU A 2 -166.32 -16.02 -25.03
N THR A 3 -167.00 -17.09 -25.37
CA THR A 3 -166.78 -18.51 -25.09
C THR A 3 -165.50 -19.12 -25.71
N ALA A 4 -164.91 -20.16 -25.09
CA ALA A 4 -164.55 -21.46 -25.69
C ALA A 4 -163.60 -22.33 -24.81
N PRO A 5 -163.58 -23.67 -24.97
CA PRO A 5 -163.42 -24.61 -23.85
C PRO A 5 -162.20 -25.57 -23.90
N ALA A 6 -162.00 -26.25 -22.76
CA ALA A 6 -161.49 -27.61 -22.52
C ALA A 6 -160.44 -28.26 -23.44
N THR A 7 -159.37 -28.79 -22.84
CA THR A 7 -159.01 -30.23 -22.86
C THR A 7 -157.81 -30.49 -21.94
N THR A 8 -158.02 -31.26 -20.87
CA THR A 8 -156.98 -31.86 -20.04
C THR A 8 -156.53 -33.17 -20.68
N THR A 9 -155.40 -33.16 -21.39
CA THR A 9 -154.65 -34.38 -21.73
C THR A 9 -153.48 -34.52 -20.77
N GLY A 10 -153.60 -35.37 -19.75
CA GLY A 10 -152.45 -35.85 -19.01
C GLY A 10 -151.47 -36.53 -19.98
N LEU A 11 -150.17 -36.28 -19.83
CA LEU A 11 -149.14 -36.90 -20.67
C LEU A 11 -149.31 -38.43 -20.66
N PRO A 12 -149.29 -39.10 -21.84
CA PRO A 12 -149.45 -40.55 -21.89
C PRO A 12 -148.30 -41.23 -21.12
N LEU A 13 -148.59 -42.33 -20.42
CA LEU A 13 -147.62 -43.07 -19.60
C LEU A 13 -146.33 -43.44 -20.38
N SER A 14 -146.45 -43.62 -21.70
CA SER A 14 -145.33 -43.84 -22.63
C SER A 14 -144.37 -42.66 -22.73
N ALA A 15 -144.85 -41.41 -22.63
CA ALA A 15 -144.03 -40.21 -22.64
C ALA A 15 -143.19 -40.09 -21.36
N ILE A 16 -143.76 -40.44 -20.20
CA ILE A 16 -143.05 -40.41 -18.90
C ILE A 16 -141.93 -41.46 -18.89
N LEU A 17 -142.19 -42.67 -19.39
CA LEU A 17 -141.18 -43.72 -19.54
C LEU A 17 -140.06 -43.31 -20.51
N ALA A 18 -140.39 -42.68 -21.65
CA ALA A 18 -139.41 -42.20 -22.61
C ALA A 18 -138.50 -41.09 -22.03
N ILE A 19 -139.06 -40.20 -21.21
CA ILE A 19 -138.28 -39.16 -20.50
C ILE A 19 -137.36 -39.81 -19.45
N PHE A 20 -137.83 -40.81 -18.71
CA PHE A 20 -137.02 -41.51 -17.72
C PHE A 20 -135.86 -42.29 -18.35
N PHE A 21 -136.12 -43.03 -19.43
CA PHE A 21 -135.06 -43.74 -20.16
C PHE A 21 -134.07 -42.78 -20.85
N SER A 22 -134.53 -41.67 -21.44
CA SER A 22 -133.62 -40.67 -22.02
C SER A 22 -132.76 -39.97 -20.97
N PHE A 23 -133.28 -39.74 -19.77
CA PHE A 23 -132.53 -39.22 -18.64
C PHE A 23 -131.45 -40.21 -18.15
N ILE A 24 -131.79 -41.50 -18.01
CA ILE A 24 -130.82 -42.55 -17.64
C ILE A 24 -129.74 -42.68 -18.71
N ILE A 25 -130.11 -42.71 -19.99
CA ILE A 25 -129.17 -42.75 -21.10
C ILE A 25 -128.25 -41.52 -21.06
N GLY A 26 -128.80 -40.33 -20.82
CA GLY A 26 -128.02 -39.09 -20.66
C GLY A 26 -127.00 -39.16 -19.52
N ILE A 27 -127.37 -39.72 -18.37
CA ILE A 27 -126.45 -39.91 -17.24
C ILE A 27 -125.34 -40.92 -17.57
N VAL A 28 -125.69 -42.05 -18.20
CA VAL A 28 -124.71 -43.08 -18.55
C VAL A 28 -123.73 -42.57 -19.61
N PHE A 29 -124.23 -41.93 -20.67
CA PHE A 29 -123.37 -41.33 -21.71
C PHE A 29 -122.57 -40.15 -21.19
N GLY A 30 -123.14 -39.31 -20.31
CA GLY A 30 -122.43 -38.21 -19.67
C GLY A 30 -121.32 -38.69 -18.72
N GLY A 31 -121.59 -39.72 -17.91
CA GLY A 31 -120.61 -40.36 -17.05
C GLY A 31 -119.48 -41.04 -17.84
N MET A 32 -119.82 -41.74 -18.92
CA MET A 32 -118.84 -42.35 -19.82
C MET A 32 -117.97 -41.30 -20.52
N ALA A 33 -118.58 -40.21 -21.02
CA ALA A 33 -117.84 -39.10 -21.62
C ALA A 33 -116.88 -38.45 -20.61
N LEU A 34 -117.31 -38.19 -19.38
CA LEU A 34 -116.47 -37.64 -18.31
C LEU A 34 -115.31 -38.59 -17.94
N PHE A 35 -115.56 -39.90 -17.88
CA PHE A 35 -114.53 -40.89 -17.59
C PHE A 35 -113.45 -40.93 -18.69
N VAL A 36 -113.86 -40.96 -19.96
CA VAL A 36 -112.94 -40.94 -21.11
C VAL A 36 -112.19 -39.60 -21.19
N PHE A 37 -112.86 -38.47 -20.98
CA PHE A 37 -112.24 -37.14 -21.02
C PHE A 37 -111.23 -36.94 -19.88
N ARG A 38 -111.55 -37.41 -18.67
CA ARG A 38 -110.63 -37.43 -17.52
C ARG A 38 -109.42 -38.32 -17.79
N GLY A 39 -109.63 -39.52 -18.36
CA GLY A 39 -108.55 -40.41 -18.80
C GLY A 39 -107.65 -39.77 -19.86
N PHE A 40 -108.24 -39.07 -20.83
CA PHE A 40 -107.50 -38.37 -21.89
C PHE A 40 -106.65 -37.20 -21.35
N ILE A 41 -107.21 -36.36 -20.47
CA ILE A 41 -106.48 -35.25 -19.84
C ILE A 41 -105.34 -35.78 -18.96
N MET A 42 -105.58 -36.80 -18.14
CA MET A 42 -104.57 -37.39 -17.27
C MET A 42 -103.44 -38.03 -18.09
N ASN A 43 -103.77 -38.76 -19.17
CA ASN A 43 -102.78 -39.30 -20.11
C ASN A 43 -102.01 -38.21 -20.87
N ARG A 44 -102.60 -37.03 -21.10
CA ARG A 44 -101.91 -35.89 -21.69
C ARG A 44 -100.95 -35.23 -20.70
N GLN A 45 -101.37 -35.05 -19.44
CA GLN A 45 -100.50 -34.54 -18.38
C GLN A 45 -99.34 -35.49 -18.08
N LEU A 46 -99.59 -36.80 -18.00
CA LEU A 46 -98.55 -37.82 -17.86
C LEU A 46 -97.56 -37.77 -19.02
N ARG A 47 -98.04 -37.65 -20.28
CA ARG A 47 -97.15 -37.51 -21.44
C ARG A 47 -96.32 -36.22 -21.40
N ILE A 48 -96.88 -35.10 -20.95
CA ILE A 48 -96.15 -33.84 -20.80
C ILE A 48 -95.12 -33.96 -19.67
N ALA A 49 -95.48 -34.55 -18.53
CA ALA A 49 -94.58 -34.79 -17.41
C ALA A 49 -93.44 -35.74 -17.79
N GLN A 50 -93.73 -36.84 -18.49
CA GLN A 50 -92.73 -37.74 -19.03
C GLN A 50 -91.80 -37.03 -20.01
N ARG A 51 -92.34 -36.26 -20.97
CA ARG A 51 -91.50 -35.48 -21.92
C ARG A 51 -90.62 -34.46 -21.22
N LYS A 52 -91.13 -33.77 -20.20
CA LYS A 52 -90.33 -32.84 -19.38
C LYS A 52 -89.24 -33.57 -18.61
N ALA A 53 -89.56 -34.71 -17.99
CA ALA A 53 -88.59 -35.53 -17.28
C ALA A 53 -87.51 -36.08 -18.22
N THR A 54 -87.88 -36.59 -19.40
CA THR A 54 -86.91 -37.07 -20.40
C THR A 54 -86.05 -35.95 -20.94
N LYS A 55 -86.63 -34.76 -21.16
CA LYS A 55 -85.87 -33.59 -21.60
C LYS A 55 -84.91 -33.12 -20.52
N MET A 56 -85.36 -33.01 -19.27
CA MET A 56 -84.51 -32.65 -18.13
C MET A 56 -83.37 -33.66 -17.95
N LEU A 57 -83.65 -34.97 -18.03
CA LEU A 57 -82.61 -36.00 -17.98
C LEU A 57 -81.63 -35.92 -19.17
N ALA A 58 -82.10 -35.57 -20.36
CA ALA A 58 -81.24 -35.38 -21.53
C ALA A 58 -80.35 -34.13 -21.38
N ASP A 59 -80.93 -33.01 -20.94
CA ASP A 59 -80.24 -31.75 -20.70
C ASP A 59 -79.19 -31.92 -19.59
N SER A 60 -79.55 -32.54 -18.45
CA SER A 60 -78.60 -32.84 -17.36
C SER A 60 -77.48 -33.80 -17.78
N LYS A 61 -77.76 -34.78 -18.65
CA LYS A 61 -76.71 -35.66 -19.20
C LYS A 61 -75.77 -34.90 -20.13
N LEU A 62 -76.29 -33.94 -20.90
CA LEU A 62 -75.49 -33.11 -21.80
C LEU A 62 -74.61 -32.16 -20.99
N GLU A 63 -75.16 -31.46 -20.00
CA GLU A 63 -74.41 -30.61 -19.06
C GLU A 63 -73.33 -31.41 -18.32
N ALA A 64 -73.66 -32.58 -17.79
CA ALA A 64 -72.66 -33.44 -17.13
C ALA A 64 -71.54 -33.87 -18.08
N LYS A 65 -71.86 -34.15 -19.35
CA LYS A 65 -70.86 -34.49 -20.36
C LYS A 65 -69.98 -33.28 -20.69
N ASP A 66 -70.56 -32.09 -20.83
CA ASP A 66 -69.81 -30.88 -21.12
C ASP A 66 -68.85 -30.52 -19.97
N VAL A 67 -69.33 -30.59 -18.72
CA VAL A 67 -68.48 -30.41 -17.53
C VAL A 67 -67.34 -31.43 -17.49
N LEU A 68 -67.61 -32.70 -17.81
CA LEU A 68 -66.56 -33.73 -17.87
C LEU A 68 -65.54 -33.48 -18.99
N VAL A 69 -65.98 -32.98 -20.15
CA VAL A 69 -65.08 -32.63 -21.26
C VAL A 69 -64.23 -31.41 -20.91
N GLU A 70 -64.81 -30.41 -20.27
CA GLU A 70 -64.11 -29.20 -19.82
C GLU A 70 -63.09 -29.55 -18.73
N ALA A 71 -63.49 -30.28 -17.69
CA ALA A 71 -62.59 -30.76 -16.65
C ALA A 71 -61.44 -31.61 -17.24
N LYS A 72 -61.73 -32.46 -18.23
CA LYS A 72 -60.69 -33.23 -18.92
C LYS A 72 -59.74 -32.32 -19.71
N ARG A 73 -60.24 -31.31 -20.42
CA ARG A 73 -59.40 -30.34 -21.15
C ARG A 73 -58.51 -29.54 -20.21
N GLU A 74 -59.03 -29.12 -19.07
CA GLU A 74 -58.23 -28.42 -18.06
C GLU A 74 -57.18 -29.33 -17.43
N ALA A 75 -57.53 -30.59 -17.14
CA ALA A 75 -56.59 -31.59 -16.66
C ALA A 75 -55.47 -31.86 -17.68
N ASP A 76 -55.82 -32.00 -18.96
CA ASP A 76 -54.83 -32.20 -20.03
C ASP A 76 -53.96 -30.96 -20.22
N LYS A 77 -54.52 -29.75 -20.14
CA LYS A 77 -53.78 -28.49 -20.24
C LYS A 77 -52.79 -28.32 -19.09
N THR A 78 -53.25 -28.53 -17.85
CA THR A 78 -52.41 -28.43 -16.64
C THR A 78 -51.31 -29.49 -16.64
N ARG A 79 -51.64 -30.71 -17.07
CA ARG A 79 -50.65 -31.78 -17.26
C ARG A 79 -49.60 -31.40 -18.30
N ASN A 80 -50.02 -30.92 -19.47
CA ASN A 80 -49.08 -30.54 -20.53
C ASN A 80 -48.16 -29.40 -20.08
N SER A 81 -48.69 -28.37 -19.39
CA SER A 81 -47.86 -27.29 -18.85
C SER A 81 -46.86 -27.77 -17.80
N ALA A 82 -47.28 -28.70 -16.93
CA ALA A 82 -46.39 -29.30 -15.93
C ALA A 82 -45.30 -30.16 -16.59
N GLU A 83 -45.64 -30.95 -17.61
CA GLU A 83 -44.67 -31.74 -18.37
C GLU A 83 -43.65 -30.85 -19.10
N THR A 84 -44.07 -29.72 -19.67
CA THR A 84 -43.16 -28.75 -20.29
C THR A 84 -42.24 -28.09 -19.27
N GLU A 85 -42.77 -27.64 -18.13
CA GLU A 85 -41.95 -27.02 -17.07
C GLU A 85 -40.94 -28.03 -16.51
N LEU A 86 -41.35 -29.28 -16.26
CA LEU A 86 -40.45 -30.33 -15.80
C LEU A 86 -39.34 -30.62 -16.82
N LYS A 87 -39.65 -30.60 -18.12
CA LYS A 87 -38.65 -30.79 -19.17
C LYS A 87 -37.65 -29.64 -19.21
N GLU A 88 -38.10 -28.41 -19.07
CA GLU A 88 -37.24 -27.21 -19.00
C GLU A 88 -36.35 -27.26 -17.76
N ARG A 89 -36.92 -27.50 -16.57
CA ARG A 89 -36.18 -27.67 -15.31
C ARG A 89 -35.13 -28.78 -15.40
N ARG A 90 -35.46 -29.93 -15.99
CA ARG A 90 -34.50 -31.02 -16.21
C ARG A 90 -33.36 -30.60 -17.15
N SER A 91 -33.66 -29.86 -18.21
CA SER A 91 -32.65 -29.34 -19.13
C SER A 91 -31.72 -28.32 -18.45
N GLU A 92 -32.27 -27.42 -17.64
CA GLU A 92 -31.49 -26.46 -16.86
C GLU A 92 -30.60 -27.15 -15.83
N LEU A 93 -31.14 -28.11 -15.09
CA LEU A 93 -30.38 -28.92 -14.13
C LEU A 93 -29.23 -29.67 -14.81
N ALA A 94 -29.49 -30.33 -15.95
CA ALA A 94 -28.45 -31.01 -16.71
C ALA A 94 -27.33 -30.05 -17.19
N LYS A 95 -27.68 -28.82 -17.60
CA LYS A 95 -26.69 -27.79 -17.95
C LYS A 95 -25.86 -27.36 -16.73
N GLN A 96 -26.50 -27.18 -15.57
CA GLN A 96 -25.80 -26.82 -14.34
C GLN A 96 -24.88 -27.95 -13.88
N GLU A 97 -25.34 -29.20 -13.92
CA GLU A 97 -24.56 -30.39 -13.59
C GLU A 97 -23.33 -30.53 -14.48
N ASN A 98 -23.50 -30.41 -15.80
CA ASN A 98 -22.38 -30.42 -16.74
C ASN A 98 -21.37 -29.29 -16.46
N ARG A 99 -21.85 -28.09 -16.09
CA ARG A 99 -20.97 -26.97 -15.72
C ARG A 99 -20.21 -27.25 -14.42
N VAL A 100 -20.84 -27.92 -13.45
CA VAL A 100 -20.19 -28.33 -12.20
C VAL A 100 -19.13 -29.37 -12.50
N ILE A 101 -19.44 -30.42 -13.27
CA ILE A 101 -18.49 -31.47 -13.66
C ILE A 101 -17.27 -30.86 -14.35
N GLN A 102 -17.46 -29.98 -15.34
CA GLN A 102 -16.35 -29.29 -16.02
C GLN A 102 -15.48 -28.47 -15.07
N LYS A 103 -16.10 -27.81 -14.07
CA LYS A 103 -15.35 -27.07 -13.04
C LYS A 103 -14.57 -28.01 -12.13
N THR A 104 -15.16 -29.13 -11.72
CA THR A 104 -14.50 -30.15 -10.91
C THR A 104 -13.30 -30.73 -11.63
N GLU A 105 -13.47 -31.16 -12.89
CA GLU A 105 -12.35 -31.67 -13.71
C GLU A 105 -11.24 -30.63 -13.90
N ALA A 106 -11.60 -29.35 -14.09
CA ALA A 106 -10.64 -28.27 -14.20
C ALA A 106 -9.90 -27.99 -12.88
N LEU A 107 -10.56 -28.17 -11.74
CA LEU A 107 -9.95 -28.06 -10.42
C LEU A 107 -9.03 -29.24 -10.13
N ASP A 108 -9.44 -30.46 -10.45
CA ASP A 108 -8.63 -31.67 -10.26
C ASP A 108 -7.33 -31.58 -11.06
N ARG A 109 -7.38 -31.14 -12.32
CA ARG A 109 -6.18 -30.88 -13.12
C ARG A 109 -5.29 -29.80 -12.51
N LYS A 110 -5.86 -28.76 -11.89
CA LYS A 110 -5.07 -27.73 -11.21
C LYS A 110 -4.40 -28.26 -9.95
N LEU A 111 -5.09 -29.11 -9.20
CA LEU A 111 -4.54 -29.76 -8.01
C LEU A 111 -3.37 -30.67 -8.39
N GLU A 112 -3.53 -31.51 -9.42
CA GLU A 112 -2.45 -32.39 -9.90
C GLU A 112 -1.21 -31.58 -10.34
N ASN A 113 -1.41 -30.48 -11.09
CA ASN A 113 -0.32 -29.60 -11.47
C ASN A 113 0.36 -28.91 -10.27
N LEU A 114 -0.40 -28.55 -9.23
CA LEU A 114 0.14 -27.97 -8.01
C LEU A 114 0.95 -29.00 -7.22
N GLU A 115 0.44 -30.23 -7.06
CA GLU A 115 1.15 -31.33 -6.41
C GLU A 115 2.47 -31.66 -7.11
N GLN A 116 2.47 -31.74 -8.45
CA GLN A 116 3.70 -31.93 -9.23
C GLN A 116 4.70 -30.80 -9.00
N ARG A 117 4.22 -29.55 -8.95
CA ARG A 117 5.08 -28.39 -8.70
C ARG A 117 5.63 -28.40 -7.28
N GLU A 118 4.82 -28.72 -6.28
CA GLU A 118 5.23 -28.85 -4.89
C GLU A 118 6.29 -29.94 -4.72
N GLN A 119 6.10 -31.10 -5.34
CA GLN A 119 7.09 -32.16 -5.34
C GLN A 119 8.40 -31.72 -6.01
N SER A 120 8.32 -30.99 -7.13
CA SER A 120 9.51 -30.47 -7.81
C SER A 120 10.27 -29.44 -6.96
N LEU A 121 9.56 -28.57 -6.24
CA LEU A 121 10.13 -27.59 -5.34
C LEU A 121 10.78 -28.26 -4.14
N THR A 122 10.11 -29.24 -3.53
CA THR A 122 10.64 -30.02 -2.41
C THR A 122 11.92 -30.77 -2.81
N ASN A 123 11.95 -31.36 -3.99
CA ASN A 123 13.16 -32.03 -4.49
C ASN A 123 14.30 -31.03 -4.72
N ARG A 124 13.97 -29.83 -5.23
CA ARG A 124 14.96 -28.78 -5.46
C ARG A 124 15.51 -28.22 -4.14
N GLU A 125 14.66 -28.03 -3.14
CA GLU A 125 15.05 -27.61 -1.79
C GLU A 125 16.03 -28.62 -1.19
N LYS A 126 15.70 -29.92 -1.22
CA LYS A 126 16.63 -30.98 -0.79
C LYS A 126 17.98 -30.93 -1.53
N SER A 127 17.96 -30.75 -2.85
CA SER A 127 19.22 -30.66 -3.62
C SER A 127 20.05 -29.42 -3.24
N ILE A 128 19.40 -28.31 -2.88
CA ILE A 128 20.07 -27.09 -2.43
C ILE A 128 20.71 -27.35 -1.06
N ASP A 129 19.98 -27.96 -0.12
CA ASP A 129 20.49 -28.29 1.21
C ASP A 129 21.69 -29.25 1.12
N GLU A 130 21.61 -30.28 0.27
CA GLU A 130 22.74 -31.19 0.02
C GLU A 130 23.95 -30.46 -0.56
N THR A 131 23.74 -29.58 -1.54
CA THR A 131 24.82 -28.79 -2.15
C THR A 131 25.44 -27.84 -1.12
N GLN A 132 24.62 -27.21 -0.28
CA GLN A 132 25.09 -26.30 0.76
C GLN A 132 25.92 -27.03 1.81
N SER A 133 25.51 -28.24 2.22
CA SER A 133 26.29 -29.09 3.11
C SER A 133 27.65 -29.47 2.50
N GLN A 134 27.66 -29.84 1.21
CA GLN A 134 28.91 -30.19 0.50
C GLN A 134 29.85 -28.97 0.39
N ILE A 135 29.31 -27.79 0.11
CA ILE A 135 30.10 -26.56 0.05
C ILE A 135 30.74 -26.26 1.41
N GLU A 136 29.99 -26.42 2.50
CA GLU A 136 30.51 -26.17 3.85
C GLU A 136 31.63 -27.18 4.20
N GLU A 137 31.46 -28.46 3.87
CA GLU A 137 32.48 -29.49 4.06
C GLU A 137 33.75 -29.21 3.23
N ILE A 138 33.60 -28.84 1.95
CA ILE A 138 34.72 -28.46 1.10
C ILE A 138 35.44 -27.24 1.67
N ARG A 139 34.69 -26.24 2.14
CA ARG A 139 35.26 -25.03 2.75
C ARG A 139 36.05 -25.35 4.01
N GLU A 140 35.54 -26.22 4.88
CA GLU A 140 36.25 -26.64 6.09
C GLU A 140 37.53 -27.42 5.75
N ASN A 141 37.47 -28.30 4.75
CA ASN A 141 38.63 -29.07 4.29
C ASN A 141 39.71 -28.17 3.65
N GLU A 142 39.31 -27.20 2.83
CA GLU A 142 40.26 -26.23 2.24
C GLU A 142 40.88 -25.33 3.31
N LEU A 143 40.13 -24.91 4.33
CA LEU A 143 40.68 -24.19 5.48
C LEU A 143 41.74 -25.03 6.19
N LYS A 144 41.45 -26.30 6.50
CA LYS A 144 42.42 -27.21 7.14
C LYS A 144 43.67 -27.39 6.29
N ARG A 145 43.54 -27.59 4.98
CA ARG A 145 44.68 -27.72 4.06
C ARG A 145 45.51 -26.45 3.99
N LEU A 146 44.88 -25.27 3.97
CA LEU A 146 45.59 -23.99 4.01
C LEU A 146 46.36 -23.83 5.32
N GLU A 147 45.78 -24.21 6.46
CA GLU A 147 46.46 -24.21 7.77
C GLU A 147 47.64 -25.18 7.79
N GLU A 148 47.51 -26.38 7.20
CA GLU A 148 48.58 -27.37 7.05
C GLU A 148 49.72 -26.86 6.14
N VAL A 149 49.39 -26.35 4.95
CA VAL A 149 50.39 -25.86 3.97
C VAL A 149 51.11 -24.62 4.49
N ALA A 150 50.41 -23.74 5.20
CA ALA A 150 51.01 -22.57 5.80
C ALA A 150 51.90 -22.91 7.02
N ASN A 151 51.84 -24.15 7.55
CA ASN A 151 52.44 -24.56 8.84
C ASN A 151 52.07 -23.60 9.99
N MET A 152 50.97 -22.88 9.84
CA MET A 152 50.52 -21.85 10.77
C MET A 152 49.00 -21.80 10.72
N THR A 153 48.39 -21.85 11.90
CA THR A 153 46.95 -21.63 12.06
C THR A 153 46.58 -20.22 11.64
N THR A 154 45.30 -19.99 11.32
CA THR A 154 44.77 -18.65 10.99
C THR A 154 45.09 -17.60 12.06
N GLU A 155 45.04 -17.97 13.35
CA GLU A 155 45.48 -17.14 14.47
C GLU A 155 46.99 -16.82 14.40
N GLN A 156 47.84 -17.83 14.16
CA GLN A 156 49.30 -17.64 14.05
C GLN A 156 49.69 -16.77 12.85
N ALA A 157 49.01 -16.92 11.70
CA ALA A 157 49.23 -16.08 10.53
C ALA A 157 48.90 -14.60 10.83
N LYS A 158 47.83 -14.37 11.59
CA LYS A 158 47.44 -13.03 12.04
C LYS A 158 48.46 -12.43 13.00
N THR A 159 48.98 -13.22 13.94
CA THR A 159 50.04 -12.77 14.86
C THR A 159 51.33 -12.41 14.11
N SER A 160 51.77 -13.26 13.18
CA SER A 160 52.97 -13.02 12.38
C SER A 160 52.86 -11.75 11.51
N LEU A 161 51.69 -11.52 10.90
CA LEU A 161 51.42 -10.30 10.13
C LEU A 161 51.48 -9.03 11.00
N LEU A 162 50.95 -9.11 12.23
CA LEU A 162 51.01 -8.01 13.19
C LEU A 162 52.45 -7.73 13.65
N GLU A 163 53.24 -8.75 13.93
CA GLU A 163 54.66 -8.60 14.32
C GLU A 163 55.50 -7.97 13.19
N MET A 164 55.28 -8.39 11.94
CA MET A 164 55.93 -7.76 10.78
C MET A 164 55.57 -6.28 10.64
N LEU A 165 54.27 -5.96 10.78
CA LEU A 165 53.78 -4.59 10.69
C LEU A 165 54.34 -3.70 11.82
N GLU A 166 54.43 -4.24 13.03
CA GLU A 166 55.06 -3.54 14.16
C GLU A 166 56.54 -3.24 13.88
N GLY A 167 57.29 -4.17 13.29
CA GLY A 167 58.67 -3.97 12.87
C GLY A 167 58.83 -2.87 11.82
N GLU A 168 57.99 -2.86 10.78
CA GLU A 168 57.97 -1.80 9.76
C GLU A 168 57.60 -0.44 10.36
N MET A 169 56.59 -0.40 11.24
CA MET A 169 56.19 0.82 11.93
C MET A 169 57.29 1.38 12.82
N GLN A 170 58.06 0.54 13.53
CA GLN A 170 59.20 0.98 14.33
C GLN A 170 60.31 1.62 13.47
N GLN A 171 60.61 1.04 12.31
CA GLN A 171 61.60 1.60 11.39
C GLN A 171 61.15 2.95 10.82
N GLU A 172 59.90 3.05 10.36
CA GLU A 172 59.36 4.30 9.81
C GLU A 172 59.25 5.38 10.90
N THR A 173 58.86 5.00 12.12
CA THR A 173 58.84 5.93 13.27
C THR A 173 60.24 6.43 13.60
N SER A 174 61.25 5.56 13.58
CA SER A 174 62.64 5.94 13.81
C SER A 174 63.19 6.87 12.73
N ARG A 175 62.83 6.63 11.46
CA ARG A 175 63.19 7.48 10.32
C ARG A 175 62.59 8.87 10.47
N ARG A 176 61.29 8.95 10.74
CA ARG A 176 60.60 10.22 10.99
C ARG A 176 61.19 10.94 12.20
N LEU A 177 61.46 10.24 13.30
CA LEU A 177 62.06 10.87 14.48
C LEU A 177 63.39 11.57 14.15
N ARG A 178 64.27 10.93 13.37
CA ARG A 178 65.53 11.56 12.92
C ARG A 178 65.29 12.77 12.02
N GLU A 179 64.35 12.70 11.08
CA GLU A 179 63.98 13.84 10.23
C GLU A 179 63.49 15.03 11.07
N TRP A 180 62.67 14.76 12.09
CA TRP A 180 62.16 15.76 13.02
C TRP A 180 63.28 16.35 13.89
N GLU A 181 64.20 15.54 14.39
CA GLU A 181 65.37 16.03 15.14
C GLU A 181 66.25 16.97 14.31
N ILE A 182 66.49 16.65 13.04
CA ILE A 182 67.25 17.51 12.11
C ILE A 182 66.51 18.85 11.92
N LYS A 183 65.20 18.79 11.69
CA LYS A 183 64.38 19.99 11.50
C LYS A 183 64.37 20.88 12.74
N ILE A 184 64.18 20.29 13.93
CA ILE A 184 64.20 21.01 15.21
C ILE A 184 65.57 21.67 15.44
N LYS A 185 66.67 20.98 15.15
CA LYS A 185 68.02 21.57 15.25
C LYS A 185 68.21 22.76 14.31
N ALA A 186 67.75 22.65 13.07
CA ALA A 186 67.83 23.75 12.11
C ALA A 186 67.00 24.97 12.55
N GLU A 187 65.74 24.75 12.97
CA GLU A 187 64.88 25.82 13.49
C GLU A 187 65.44 26.45 14.77
N ALA A 188 66.08 25.65 15.64
CA ALA A 188 66.72 26.13 16.85
C ALA A 188 67.95 27.01 16.53
N ASP A 189 68.77 26.64 15.55
CA ASP A 189 69.93 27.44 15.13
C ASP A 189 69.51 28.76 14.49
N GLU A 190 68.46 28.74 13.66
CA GLU A 190 67.87 29.96 13.07
C GLU A 190 67.37 30.91 14.16
N LYS A 191 66.58 30.40 15.13
CA LYS A 191 66.13 31.19 16.28
C LYS A 191 67.28 31.72 17.12
N ALA A 192 68.32 30.93 17.34
CA ALA A 192 69.49 31.37 18.10
C ALA A 192 70.19 32.55 17.41
N ARG A 193 70.38 32.49 16.10
CA ARG A 193 70.95 33.61 15.32
C ARG A 193 70.08 34.86 15.37
N GLU A 194 68.76 34.70 15.29
CA GLU A 194 67.81 35.81 15.40
C GLU A 194 67.96 36.51 16.76
N VAL A 195 67.98 35.75 17.85
CA VAL A 195 68.14 36.28 19.22
C VAL A 195 69.47 37.00 19.38
N VAL A 196 70.58 36.43 18.90
CA VAL A 196 71.90 37.06 18.98
C VAL A 196 71.95 38.35 18.16
N SER A 197 71.37 38.36 16.96
CA SER A 197 71.30 39.55 16.11
C SER A 197 70.52 40.69 16.80
N GLN A 198 69.35 40.37 17.39
CA GLN A 198 68.57 41.33 18.16
C GLN A 198 69.33 41.89 19.38
N ALA A 199 70.12 41.04 20.06
CA ALA A 199 70.95 41.47 21.18
C ALA A 199 72.06 42.43 20.72
N ILE A 200 72.78 42.11 19.63
CA ILE A 200 73.81 42.98 19.05
C ILE A 200 73.23 44.35 18.65
N GLN A 201 72.08 44.35 17.96
CA GLN A 201 71.41 45.59 17.56
C GLN A 201 71.04 46.48 18.75
N ARG A 202 70.64 45.89 19.88
CA ARG A 202 70.34 46.66 21.11
C ARG A 202 71.60 47.24 21.76
N CYS A 203 72.70 46.48 21.83
CA CYS A 203 73.92 46.92 22.52
C CYS A 203 74.75 47.95 21.72
N ALA A 204 74.65 47.98 20.39
CA ALA A 204 75.45 48.89 19.56
C ALA A 204 75.07 50.38 19.72
N SER A 205 73.85 50.68 20.17
CA SER A 205 73.39 52.07 20.36
C SER A 205 74.04 52.76 21.57
N ASP A 206 74.49 52.02 22.57
CA ASP A 206 74.91 52.60 23.85
C ASP A 206 76.42 52.90 23.92
N VAL A 207 77.25 52.20 23.13
CA VAL A 207 78.73 52.28 23.20
C VAL A 207 79.33 53.45 22.40
N VAL A 208 78.62 53.97 21.39
CA VAL A 208 79.15 55.03 20.50
C VAL A 208 79.16 56.41 21.16
N THR A 209 78.34 56.65 22.17
CA THR A 209 78.23 57.96 22.85
C THR A 209 79.26 58.20 23.95
N GLU A 210 79.85 57.16 24.55
CA GLU A 210 80.77 57.34 25.70
C GLU A 210 82.26 57.52 25.30
N THR A 211 82.67 57.18 24.06
CA THR A 211 84.11 57.08 23.73
C THR A 211 84.70 58.33 23.05
N THR A 212 83.90 59.25 22.51
CA THR A 212 84.38 60.29 21.56
C THR A 212 84.44 61.73 22.10
N THR A 213 84.02 61.99 23.34
CA THR A 213 84.06 63.35 23.92
C THR A 213 84.69 63.34 25.32
N ASN A 214 85.67 64.23 25.54
CA ASN A 214 86.35 64.35 26.84
C ASN A 214 86.45 65.82 27.25
N VAL A 215 86.20 66.12 28.52
CA VAL A 215 86.16 67.49 29.05
C VAL A 215 87.46 67.77 29.81
N VAL A 216 88.22 68.77 29.36
CA VAL A 216 89.51 69.13 29.96
C VAL A 216 89.36 70.44 30.77
N PRO A 217 89.65 70.42 32.08
CA PRO A 217 89.65 71.64 32.89
C PRO A 217 90.88 72.50 32.58
N LEU A 218 90.68 73.82 32.52
CA LEU A 218 91.70 74.84 32.28
C LEU A 218 92.02 75.58 33.58
N PRO A 219 93.29 75.94 33.81
CA PRO A 219 93.72 76.57 35.06
C PRO A 219 93.27 78.03 35.22
N SER A 220 92.80 78.70 34.16
CA SER A 220 92.15 80.02 34.24
C SER A 220 91.40 80.35 32.94
N ASP A 221 90.37 81.21 33.02
CA ASP A 221 89.66 81.72 31.85
C ASP A 221 90.55 82.60 30.95
N GLU A 222 91.61 83.20 31.50
CA GLU A 222 92.62 83.89 30.68
C GLU A 222 93.33 82.90 29.73
N MET A 223 93.54 81.65 30.18
CA MET A 223 94.08 80.59 29.33
C MET A 223 93.09 80.16 28.25
N LYS A 224 91.79 80.12 28.56
CA LYS A 224 90.71 79.89 27.57
C LYS A 224 90.71 80.99 26.49
N GLY A 225 90.86 82.26 26.88
CA GLY A 225 91.00 83.39 25.96
C GLY A 225 92.24 83.30 25.05
N ARG A 226 93.38 82.82 25.58
CA ARG A 226 94.59 82.57 24.77
C ARG A 226 94.43 81.38 23.81
N LEU A 227 93.76 80.31 24.24
CA LEU A 227 93.46 79.16 23.39
C LEU A 227 92.57 79.55 22.19
N ILE A 228 91.62 80.48 22.38
CA ILE A 228 90.81 81.03 21.27
C ILE A 228 91.69 81.95 20.38
N GLY A 229 92.39 82.91 20.98
CA GLY A 229 93.16 83.93 20.27
C GLY A 229 92.27 84.98 19.58
N ARG A 230 92.85 86.12 19.15
CA ARG A 230 92.09 87.19 18.48
C ARG A 230 91.50 86.65 17.16
N GLU A 231 90.17 86.70 17.07
CA GLU A 231 89.35 86.18 15.95
C GLU A 231 89.39 84.64 15.79
N GLY A 232 89.67 83.90 16.86
CA GLY A 232 89.66 82.43 16.82
C GLY A 232 90.82 81.82 16.04
N ARG A 233 91.88 82.60 15.76
CA ARG A 233 93.04 82.11 15.01
C ARG A 233 93.77 80.97 15.71
N ASN A 234 93.84 81.02 17.05
CA ASN A 234 94.63 80.06 17.79
C ASN A 234 93.89 78.72 17.94
N ILE A 235 92.56 78.75 18.14
CA ILE A 235 91.74 77.53 18.16
C ILE A 235 91.77 76.83 16.80
N ARG A 236 91.56 77.54 15.69
CA ARG A 236 91.62 76.92 14.35
C ARG A 236 93.00 76.35 14.02
N ALA A 237 94.07 77.03 14.46
CA ALA A 237 95.42 76.50 14.27
C ALA A 237 95.65 75.22 15.08
N LEU A 238 95.13 75.16 16.31
CA LEU A 238 95.16 73.96 17.16
C LEU A 238 94.34 72.82 16.55
N GLU A 239 93.09 73.08 16.17
CA GLU A 239 92.18 72.12 15.54
C GLU A 239 92.79 71.57 14.24
N GLN A 240 93.36 72.45 13.40
CA GLN A 240 94.00 72.02 12.15
C GLN A 240 95.32 71.26 12.38
N ALA A 241 96.08 71.59 13.43
CA ALA A 241 97.35 70.92 13.73
C ALA A 241 97.15 69.56 14.40
N THR A 242 96.09 69.39 15.19
CA THR A 242 95.85 68.20 16.01
C THR A 242 94.72 67.31 15.48
N GLY A 243 93.86 67.84 14.60
CA GLY A 243 92.75 67.10 14.01
C GLY A 243 91.57 66.87 14.95
N VAL A 244 91.55 67.50 16.13
CA VAL A 244 90.45 67.42 17.10
C VAL A 244 89.61 68.70 17.04
N ASP A 245 88.31 68.59 17.30
CA ASP A 245 87.41 69.74 17.41
C ASP A 245 87.37 70.20 18.87
N LEU A 246 87.68 71.48 19.11
CA LEU A 246 87.63 72.08 20.44
C LEU A 246 86.31 72.84 20.59
N ILE A 247 85.37 72.26 21.34
CA ILE A 247 84.07 72.87 21.59
C ILE A 247 84.16 73.74 22.85
N ILE A 248 84.09 75.05 22.64
CA ILE A 248 84.12 76.05 23.70
C ILE A 248 82.68 76.46 24.04
N ASP A 249 82.19 76.00 25.18
CA ASP A 249 80.86 76.33 25.71
C ASP A 249 80.96 77.36 26.86
N ASP A 250 79.82 77.82 27.37
CA ASP A 250 79.69 78.82 28.45
C ASP A 250 80.16 78.31 29.83
N THR A 251 80.67 77.08 29.91
CA THR A 251 81.25 76.52 31.14
C THR A 251 82.58 77.22 31.49
N PRO A 252 82.68 77.90 32.65
CA PRO A 252 83.94 78.55 33.07
C PRO A 252 85.02 77.51 33.33
N GLU A 253 86.28 77.85 33.05
CA GLU A 253 87.46 77.02 33.35
C GLU A 253 87.48 75.61 32.73
N ALA A 254 86.74 75.33 31.65
CA ALA A 254 86.82 74.05 30.93
C ALA A 254 86.55 74.20 29.43
N VAL A 255 87.09 73.25 28.64
CA VAL A 255 86.82 73.10 27.21
C VAL A 255 86.60 71.63 26.90
N THR A 256 85.62 71.34 26.04
CA THR A 256 85.31 69.97 25.61
C THR A 256 86.04 69.68 24.32
N ILE A 257 86.77 68.56 24.30
CA ILE A 257 87.48 68.08 23.12
C ILE A 257 86.69 66.92 22.55
N SER A 258 86.36 67.01 21.26
CA SER A 258 85.73 65.94 20.50
C SER A 258 86.74 65.39 19.50
N SER A 259 87.05 64.10 19.61
CA SER A 259 87.89 63.39 18.64
C SER A 259 87.13 62.18 18.12
N PHE A 260 87.11 62.03 16.80
CA PHE A 260 86.45 60.91 16.13
C PHE A 260 87.34 59.65 16.06
N ASP A 261 88.58 59.74 16.54
CA ASP A 261 89.52 58.62 16.69
C ASP A 261 90.16 58.73 18.11
N PRO A 262 89.99 57.74 19.00
CA PRO A 262 90.48 57.77 20.39
C PRO A 262 92.00 57.61 20.52
#